data_AF-A0A6B3IGT6-F1
#
_entry.id   AF-A0A6B3IGT6-F1
#
_cell.length_a   1.000
_cell.length_b   1.000
_cell.length_c   1.000
_cell.angle_alpha   90.00
_cell.angle_beta   90.00
_cell.angle_gamma   90.00
#
_symmetry.space_group_name_H-M   'P 1'
#
loop_
_entity.id
_entity.type
_entity.pdbx_description
1 polymer ?
#
loop_
_entity_poly.entity_id
_entity_poly.type
_entity_poly.pdbx_seq_one_letter_code
_entity_poly.pdbx_strand_id
1 'polypeptide(L)' 'YLAHRAHRLAQVETAVEAGHRTPSDVVARVYADVDRSLWPAAELSVRAQLEYLAGHGLI' A
#
# COMPACT_ATOMS: atom_id res chain seq x y z
N TYR A 1 9.52 -8.50 -11.84
CA TYR A 1 9.24 -7.14 -11.34
C TYR A 1 7.74 -6.83 -11.35
N LEU A 2 7.03 -6.93 -12.49
CA LEU A 2 5.58 -6.62 -12.59
C LEU A 2 4.68 -7.46 -11.66
N ALA A 3 4.88 -8.78 -11.59
CA ALA A 3 4.10 -9.65 -10.70
C ALA A 3 4.23 -9.29 -9.22
N HIS A 4 5.42 -8.89 -8.77
CA HIS A 4 5.64 -8.42 -7.41
C HIS A 4 4.91 -7.10 -7.15
N ARG A 5 4.92 -6.18 -8.13
CA ARG A 5 4.20 -4.91 -8.02
C ARG A 5 2.68 -5.10 -8.00
N ALA A 6 2.15 -6.02 -8.81
CA ALA A 6 0.73 -6.38 -8.80
C ALA A 6 0.30 -7.00 -7.46
N HIS A 7 1.11 -7.94 -6.92
CA HIS A 7 0.85 -8.54 -5.61
C HIS A 7 0.81 -7.47 -4.50
N ARG A 8 1.74 -6.50 -4.54
CA ARG A 8 1.74 -5.39 -3.58
C ARG A 8 0.53 -4.48 -3.72
N LEU A 9 0.03 -4.24 -4.94
CA LEU A 9 -1.19 -3.45 -5.14
C LEU A 9 -2.41 -4.16 -4.55
N ALA A 10 -2.56 -5.46 -4.77
CA ALA A 10 -3.66 -6.24 -4.19
C ALA A 10 -3.65 -6.22 -2.65
N GLN A 11 -2.46 -6.25 -2.02
CA GLN A 11 -2.33 -6.11 -0.56
C GLN A 11 -2.76 -4.72 -0.07
N VAL A 12 -2.45 -3.67 -0.84
CA VAL A 12 -2.89 -2.29 -0.53
C VAL A 12 -4.41 -2.16 -0.70
N GLU A 13 -4.99 -2.69 -1.77
CA GLU A 13 -6.44 -2.74 -1.98
C GLU A 13 -7.15 -3.41 -0.81
N THR A 14 -6.68 -4.60 -0.40
CA THR A 14 -7.23 -5.33 0.75
C THR A 14 -7.15 -4.50 2.04
N ALA A 15 -6.06 -3.74 2.24
CA ALA A 15 -5.92 -2.88 3.41
C ALA A 15 -6.92 -1.72 3.38
N VAL A 16 -7.19 -1.14 2.20
CA VAL A 16 -8.18 -0.07 2.06
C VAL A 16 -9.60 -0.60 2.27
N GLU A 17 -9.93 -1.78 1.73
CA GLU A 17 -11.21 -2.47 1.97
C GLU A 17 -11.42 -2.77 3.47
N ALA A 18 -10.34 -3.07 4.20
CA ALA A 18 -10.36 -3.23 5.66
C ALA A 18 -10.50 -1.89 6.43
N GLY A 19 -10.54 -0.75 5.74
CA GLY A 19 -10.77 0.57 6.32
C GLY A 19 -9.50 1.40 6.56
N HIS A 20 -8.31 0.92 6.18
CA HIS A 20 -7.08 1.71 6.30
C HIS A 20 -7.03 2.78 5.21
N ARG A 21 -7.06 4.06 5.59
CA ARG A 21 -7.12 5.17 4.62
C ARG A 21 -5.84 6.00 4.53
N THR A 22 -4.92 5.84 5.47
CA THR A 22 -3.67 6.60 5.47
C THR A 22 -2.51 5.75 4.94
N PRO A 23 -1.53 6.34 4.24
CA PRO A 23 -0.34 5.61 3.79
C PRO A 23 0.39 4.90 4.94
N SER A 24 0.49 5.54 6.10
CA SER A 24 1.11 4.98 7.30
C SER A 24 0.38 3.76 7.84
N ASP A 25 -0.95 3.78 7.88
CA ASP A 25 -1.75 2.63 8.35
C ASP A 25 -1.60 1.44 7.40
N VAL A 26 -1.64 1.71 6.09
CA VAL A 26 -1.48 0.69 5.06
C VAL A 26 -0.07 0.10 5.11
N VAL A 27 0.97 0.92 5.28
CA VAL A 27 2.35 0.42 5.46
C VAL A 27 2.44 -0.44 6.71
N ALA A 28 1.92 0.02 7.85
CA ALA A 28 1.95 -0.75 9.08
C ALA A 28 1.25 -2.12 8.95
N ARG A 29 0.21 -2.22 8.11
CA ARG A 29 -0.51 -3.47 7.83
C ARG A 29 0.20 -4.38 6.82
N VAL A 30 0.71 -3.82 5.73
CA VAL A 30 1.25 -4.55 4.56
C VAL A 30 2.74 -4.90 4.73
N TYR A 31 3.46 -4.11 5.52
CA TYR A 31 4.89 -4.25 5.81
C TYR A 31 5.15 -4.60 7.28
N ALA A 32 4.16 -5.16 7.98
CA ALA A 32 4.25 -5.53 9.39
C ALA A 32 5.46 -6.43 9.71
N ASP A 33 5.79 -7.36 8.80
CA ASP A 33 6.89 -8.32 8.93
C ASP A 33 8.21 -7.81 8.31
N VAL A 34 8.25 -6.57 7.82
CA VAL A 34 9.43 -5.96 7.21
C VAL A 34 10.08 -5.01 8.20
N ASP A 35 11.42 -4.96 8.20
CA ASP A 35 12.19 -4.02 9.01
C ASP A 35 11.68 -2.58 8.86
N ARG A 36 11.44 -1.92 10.00
CA ARG A 36 10.90 -0.55 10.05
C ARG A 36 11.79 0.49 9.37
N SER A 37 13.09 0.23 9.23
CA SER A 37 14.00 1.06 8.45
C SER A 37 13.60 1.18 6.97
N LEU A 38 12.87 0.19 6.44
CA LEU A 38 12.38 0.18 5.05
C LEU A 38 11.02 0.85 4.88
N TRP A 39 10.32 1.18 5.98
CA TRP A 39 8.97 1.74 5.94
C TRP A 39 8.88 3.11 5.25
N PRO A 40 9.85 4.04 5.41
CA PRO A 40 9.79 5.32 4.69
C PRO A 40 9.77 5.14 3.17
N ALA A 41 10.51 4.17 2.63
CA ALA A 41 10.51 3.85 1.21
C ALA A 41 9.19 3.16 0.78
N ALA A 42 8.66 2.29 1.64
CA ALA A 42 7.36 1.65 1.40
C ALA A 42 6.22 2.67 1.38
N GLU A 43 6.26 3.68 2.25
CA GLU A 43 5.22 4.72 2.33
C GLU A 43 5.11 5.54 1.05
N LEU A 44 6.24 5.86 0.41
CA LEU A 44 6.24 6.50 -0.91
C LEU A 44 5.55 5.64 -1.98
N SER A 45 5.79 4.32 -1.93
CA SER A 45 5.15 3.38 -2.86
C SER A 45 3.65 3.28 -2.60
N VAL A 46 3.24 3.13 -1.33
CA VAL A 46 1.84 3.07 -0.92
C VAL A 46 1.09 4.34 -1.27
N ARG A 47 1.70 5.52 -1.10
CA ARG A 47 1.10 6.81 -1.48
C ARG A 47 0.74 6.83 -2.97
N ALA A 48 1.68 6.45 -3.83
CA ALA A 48 1.43 6.37 -5.27
C ALA A 48 0.35 5.33 -5.63
N GLN A 49 0.24 4.23 -4.87
CA GLN A 49 -0.80 3.23 -5.07
C GLN A 49 -2.18 3.72 -4.64
N LEU A 50 -2.28 4.44 -3.52
CA LEU A 50 -3.54 5.06 -3.09
C LEU A 50 -4.01 6.14 -4.07
N GLU A 51 -3.09 6.98 -4.57
CA GLU A 51 -3.38 7.95 -5.63
C GLU A 51 -3.87 7.26 -6.91
N TYR A 52 -3.24 6.15 -7.29
CA TYR A 52 -3.68 5.33 -8.43
C TYR A 52 -5.11 4.82 -8.23
N LEU A 53 -5.41 4.20 -7.08
CA LEU A 53 -6.74 3.66 -6.80
C LEU A 53 -7.82 4.75 -6.79
N ALA A 54 -7.53 5.90 -6.16
CA ALA A 54 -8.43 7.06 -6.14
C ALA A 54 -8.66 7.63 -7.54
N GLY A 55 -7.61 7.77 -8.34
CA GLY A 55 -7.72 8.26 -9.72
C GLY A 55 -8.47 7.33 -10.67
N HIS A 56 -8.59 6.04 -10.34
CA HIS A 56 -9.32 5.05 -11.12
C HIS A 56 -10.71 4.74 -10.54
N GLY A 57 -11.14 5.41 -9.47
CA GLY A 57 -12.45 5.21 -8.84
C GLY A 57 -12.61 3.83 -8.17
N LEU A 58 -11.50 3.21 -7.77
CA LEU A 58 -11.47 1.91 -7.12
C LEU A 58 -11.61 1.99 -5.59
N ILE A 59 -11.45 3.19 -5.03
CA ILE A 59 -11.63 3.52 -3.60
C ILE A 59 -12.25 4.91 -3.44
#